data_AF-A0A259SGG9-F1
#
_entry.id   AF-A0A259SGG9-F1
#
_cell.length_a   1.000
_cell.length_b   1.000
_cell.length_c   1.000
_cell.angle_alpha   90.00
_cell.angle_beta   90.00
_cell.angle_gamma   90.00
#
_symmetry.space_group_name_H-M   'P 1'
#
loop_
_entity.id
_entity.type
_entity.pdbx_description
1 polymer ?
#
loop_
_entity_poly.entity_id
_entity_poly.type
_entity_poly.pdbx_seq_one_letter_code
_entity_poly.pdbx_strand_id
1 'polypeptide(L)'
;MELFTDIDAQVQTLRALLGDALEATELVPLIESLDDARAVDAITAATALVQSGERIRAAATGVIAARSSREAGQAGLAQSRGHRNAASLVQQITGSTRAEASRQVRIGESLLASATTTASSGPPVGDSSSDDEAIRAEKPVAPWHAGLDLALLDGRITPAQHDAIRQGLADPPLAIDKAEDADDAEREDTERHDTERDDTEREALMRELWEVAADQLMDAAAHDTPEMLSSAARAIRDRLDPEGAARRFQERYSRRSF
;
A
#
# COMPACT_ATOMS: atom_id res chain seq x y z
N MET A 1 -11.04 14.27 -5.72
CA MET A 1 -12.20 13.84 -6.52
C MET A 1 -13.20 13.15 -5.60
N GLU A 2 -14.49 13.33 -5.83
CA GLU A 2 -15.51 12.59 -5.07
C GLU A 2 -15.77 11.26 -5.76
N LEU A 3 -15.41 10.15 -5.10
CA LEU A 3 -15.43 8.79 -5.66
C LEU A 3 -16.76 8.42 -6.34
N PHE A 4 -17.89 8.79 -5.74
CA PHE A 4 -19.20 8.47 -6.30
C PHE A 4 -19.57 9.34 -7.50
N THR A 5 -19.10 10.59 -7.55
CA THR A 5 -19.25 11.46 -8.72
C THR A 5 -18.54 10.88 -9.94
N ASP A 6 -17.33 10.33 -9.73
CA ASP A 6 -16.60 9.64 -10.80
C ASP A 6 -17.33 8.37 -11.25
N ILE A 7 -17.83 7.55 -10.31
CA ILE A 7 -18.61 6.35 -10.62
C ILE A 7 -19.85 6.70 -11.45
N ASP A 8 -20.61 7.72 -11.03
CA ASP A 8 -21.82 8.15 -11.74
C ASP A 8 -21.51 8.61 -13.16
N ALA A 9 -20.40 9.34 -13.36
CA ALA A 9 -19.96 9.76 -14.69
C ALA A 9 -19.61 8.56 -15.60
N GLN A 10 -18.94 7.54 -15.07
CA GLN A 10 -18.61 6.34 -15.85
C GLN A 10 -19.85 5.49 -16.16
N VAL A 11 -20.80 5.35 -15.22
CA VAL A 11 -22.08 4.68 -15.47
C VAL A 11 -22.87 5.42 -16.55
N GLN A 12 -22.92 6.75 -16.50
CA GLN A 12 -23.59 7.56 -17.52
C GLN A 12 -22.93 7.39 -18.90
N THR A 13 -21.60 7.33 -18.95
CA THR A 13 -20.86 7.08 -20.19
C THR A 13 -21.23 5.72 -20.79
N LEU A 14 -21.24 4.66 -19.97
CA LEU A 14 -21.65 3.33 -20.43
C LEU A 14 -23.11 3.28 -20.89
N ARG A 15 -24.02 3.94 -20.18
CA ARG A 15 -25.44 4.04 -20.59
C ARG A 15 -25.61 4.80 -21.91
N ALA A 16 -24.83 5.86 -22.13
CA ALA A 16 -24.86 6.58 -23.39
C ALA A 16 -24.35 5.76 -24.58
N LEU A 17 -23.40 4.85 -24.34
CA LEU A 17 -22.84 3.95 -25.37
C LEU A 17 -23.70 2.71 -25.60
N LEU A 18 -24.25 2.13 -24.54
CA LEU A 18 -24.88 0.81 -24.55
C LEU A 18 -26.41 0.84 -24.38
N GLY A 19 -26.98 2.01 -24.11
CA GLY A 19 -28.40 2.17 -23.78
C GLY A 19 -28.74 1.86 -22.31
N ASP A 20 -29.89 2.37 -21.86
CA ASP A 20 -30.36 2.25 -20.47
C ASP A 20 -30.99 0.88 -20.15
N ALA A 21 -31.49 0.17 -21.15
CA ALA A 21 -32.25 -1.07 -21.02
C ALA A 21 -31.56 -2.25 -21.73
N LEU A 22 -30.25 -2.38 -21.51
CA LEU A 22 -29.45 -3.46 -22.10
C LEU A 22 -29.75 -4.80 -21.41
N GLU A 23 -30.23 -5.78 -22.16
CA GLU A 23 -30.33 -7.16 -21.68
C GLU A 23 -28.97 -7.87 -21.79
N ALA A 24 -28.67 -8.76 -20.85
CA ALA A 24 -27.36 -9.44 -20.79
C ALA A 24 -27.01 -10.21 -22.08
N THR A 25 -28.01 -10.71 -22.80
CA THR A 25 -27.85 -11.43 -24.07
C THR A 25 -27.50 -10.52 -25.26
N GLU A 26 -27.74 -9.21 -25.14
CA GLU A 26 -27.54 -8.22 -26.21
C GLU A 26 -26.19 -7.52 -26.11
N LEU A 27 -25.47 -7.69 -25.00
CA LEU A 27 -24.19 -7.02 -24.74
C LEU A 27 -23.15 -7.24 -25.85
N VAL A 28 -22.92 -8.49 -26.24
CA VAL A 28 -21.90 -8.82 -27.26
C VAL A 28 -22.31 -8.29 -28.64
N PRO A 29 -23.52 -8.58 -29.17
CA PRO A 29 -23.95 -8.01 -30.45
C PRO A 29 -23.91 -6.47 -30.49
N LEU A 30 -24.25 -5.81 -29.37
CA LEU A 30 -24.21 -4.35 -29.30
C LEU A 30 -22.78 -3.82 -29.35
N ILE A 31 -21.86 -4.40 -28.56
CA ILE A 31 -20.43 -4.03 -28.60
C ILE A 31 -19.85 -4.28 -29.99
N GLU A 32 -20.18 -5.40 -30.64
CA GLU A 32 -19.75 -5.70 -32.01
C GLU A 32 -20.25 -4.68 -33.05
N SER A 33 -21.36 -4.00 -32.76
CA SER A 33 -21.92 -2.96 -33.64
C SER A 33 -21.32 -1.57 -33.42
N LEU A 34 -20.55 -1.36 -32.34
CA LEU A 34 -19.87 -0.11 -32.08
C LEU A 34 -18.72 0.11 -33.06
N ASP A 35 -18.45 1.37 -33.38
CA ASP A 35 -17.19 1.73 -34.02
C ASP A 35 -16.02 1.58 -33.02
N ASP A 36 -14.79 1.51 -33.57
CA ASP A 36 -13.57 1.29 -32.77
C ASP A 36 -13.39 2.31 -31.64
N ALA A 37 -13.72 3.58 -31.89
CA ALA A 37 -13.58 4.64 -30.88
C ALA A 37 -14.52 4.40 -29.70
N ARG A 38 -15.80 4.09 -30.00
CA ARG A 38 -16.80 3.78 -28.97
C ARG A 38 -16.52 2.47 -28.23
N ALA A 39 -15.95 1.46 -28.92
CA ALA A 39 -15.52 0.23 -28.27
C ALA A 39 -14.40 0.51 -27.25
N VAL A 40 -13.45 1.38 -27.60
CA VAL A 40 -12.39 1.86 -26.68
C VAL A 40 -12.97 2.67 -25.53
N ASP A 41 -13.91 3.57 -25.78
CA ASP A 41 -14.58 4.35 -24.73
C ASP A 41 -15.33 3.42 -23.76
N ALA A 42 -16.00 2.39 -24.28
CA ALA A 42 -16.75 1.42 -23.48
C ALA A 42 -15.83 0.62 -22.53
N ILE A 43 -14.73 0.06 -23.04
CA ILE A 43 -13.78 -0.67 -22.18
C ILE A 43 -13.10 0.29 -21.18
N THR A 44 -12.80 1.53 -21.58
CA THR A 44 -12.19 2.54 -20.70
C THR A 44 -13.11 2.89 -19.53
N ALA A 45 -14.39 3.19 -19.81
CA ALA A 45 -15.37 3.51 -18.77
C ALA A 45 -15.64 2.31 -17.85
N ALA A 46 -15.74 1.10 -18.42
CA ALA A 46 -15.88 -0.13 -17.63
C ALA A 46 -14.66 -0.37 -16.72
N THR A 47 -13.44 -0.19 -17.22
CA THR A 47 -12.21 -0.31 -16.43
C THR A 47 -12.18 0.72 -15.30
N ALA A 48 -12.57 1.97 -15.55
CA ALA A 48 -12.62 3.01 -14.51
C ALA A 48 -13.62 2.67 -13.39
N LEU A 49 -14.76 2.05 -13.72
CA LEU A 49 -15.70 1.53 -12.72
C LEU A 49 -15.11 0.38 -11.91
N VAL A 50 -14.45 -0.57 -12.57
CA VAL A 50 -13.77 -1.67 -11.87
C VAL A 50 -12.76 -1.10 -10.88
N GLN A 51 -11.87 -0.21 -11.31
CA GLN A 51 -10.86 0.42 -10.46
C GLN A 51 -11.47 1.19 -9.28
N SER A 52 -12.58 1.89 -9.50
CA SER A 52 -13.33 2.55 -8.42
C SER A 52 -13.84 1.55 -7.38
N GLY A 53 -14.38 0.42 -7.82
CA GLY A 53 -14.74 -0.69 -6.95
C GLY A 53 -13.54 -1.31 -6.23
N GLU A 54 -12.39 -1.42 -6.89
CA GLU A 54 -11.17 -1.95 -6.27
C GLU A 54 -10.64 -1.05 -5.15
N ARG A 55 -10.73 0.27 -5.31
CA ARG A 55 -10.39 1.24 -4.26
C ARG A 55 -11.23 1.03 -3.00
N ILE A 56 -12.55 0.91 -3.16
CA ILE A 56 -13.48 0.60 -2.06
C ILE A 56 -13.13 -0.75 -1.44
N ARG A 57 -12.88 -1.77 -2.28
CA ARG A 57 -12.55 -3.12 -1.84
C ARG A 57 -11.25 -3.17 -1.05
N ALA A 58 -10.23 -2.40 -1.45
CA ALA A 58 -8.95 -2.31 -0.74
C ALA A 58 -9.14 -1.73 0.67
N ALA A 59 -9.86 -0.61 0.79
CA ALA A 59 -10.18 0.00 2.08
C ALA A 59 -11.02 -0.94 2.99
N ALA A 60 -12.08 -1.53 2.44
CA ALA A 60 -12.92 -2.48 3.18
C ALA A 60 -12.14 -3.72 3.64
N THR A 61 -11.25 -4.23 2.79
CA THR A 61 -10.37 -5.36 3.13
C THR A 61 -9.44 -5.03 4.29
N GLY A 62 -8.89 -3.81 4.33
CA GLY A 62 -8.07 -3.35 5.47
C GLY A 62 -8.83 -3.38 6.79
N VAL A 63 -10.07 -2.89 6.80
CA VAL A 63 -10.94 -2.95 8.00
C VAL A 63 -11.27 -4.39 8.38
N ILE A 64 -11.54 -5.26 7.39
CA ILE A 64 -11.77 -6.69 7.64
C ILE A 64 -10.53 -7.34 8.26
N ALA A 65 -9.33 -7.02 7.76
CA ALA A 65 -8.08 -7.55 8.27
C ALA A 65 -7.84 -7.14 9.73
N ALA A 66 -7.97 -5.84 10.04
CA ALA A 66 -7.83 -5.35 11.41
C ALA A 66 -8.85 -5.96 12.39
N ARG A 67 -10.10 -6.13 11.95
CA ARG A 67 -11.14 -6.79 12.77
C ARG A 67 -10.97 -8.31 12.87
N SER A 68 -10.08 -8.89 12.05
CA SER A 68 -9.74 -10.31 12.06
C SER A 68 -8.35 -10.56 12.64
N SER A 69 -7.81 -9.59 13.39
CA SER A 69 -6.49 -9.70 14.00
C SER A 69 -6.41 -10.89 14.96
N ARG A 70 -5.19 -11.33 15.24
CA ARG A 70 -4.96 -12.39 16.24
C ARG A 70 -5.43 -11.98 17.63
N GLU A 71 -5.31 -10.70 17.97
CA GLU A 71 -5.74 -10.11 19.24
C GLU A 71 -7.26 -10.25 19.45
N ALA A 72 -8.04 -10.15 18.38
CA ALA A 72 -9.49 -10.39 18.44
C ALA A 72 -9.84 -11.87 18.68
N GLY A 73 -8.89 -12.79 18.50
CA GLY A 73 -9.05 -14.21 18.77
C GLY A 73 -10.28 -14.82 18.12
N GLN A 74 -11.09 -15.54 18.91
CA GLN A 74 -12.33 -16.18 18.43
C GLN A 74 -13.48 -15.20 18.16
N ALA A 75 -13.39 -13.96 18.68
CA ALA A 75 -14.33 -12.88 18.38
C ALA A 75 -13.97 -12.12 17.09
N GLY A 76 -12.84 -12.44 16.46
CA GLY A 76 -12.40 -11.83 15.22
C GLY A 76 -13.39 -12.06 14.08
N LEU A 77 -13.54 -11.07 13.20
CA LEU A 77 -14.56 -11.05 12.14
C LEU A 77 -14.49 -12.28 11.23
N ALA A 78 -13.30 -12.67 10.78
CA ALA A 78 -13.10 -13.89 9.99
C ALA A 78 -13.54 -15.15 10.75
N GLN A 79 -13.13 -15.28 12.01
CA GLN A 79 -13.39 -16.46 12.82
C GLN A 79 -14.87 -16.59 13.17
N SER A 80 -15.55 -15.49 13.48
CA SER A 80 -17.01 -15.43 13.70
C SER A 80 -17.84 -15.86 12.47
N ARG A 81 -17.24 -15.79 11.27
CA ARG A 81 -17.82 -16.26 10.02
C ARG A 81 -17.32 -17.64 9.57
N GLY A 82 -16.57 -18.34 10.42
CA GLY A 82 -16.06 -19.69 10.14
C GLY A 82 -14.81 -19.74 9.27
N HIS A 83 -14.07 -18.64 9.13
CA HIS A 83 -12.84 -18.57 8.36
C HIS A 83 -11.61 -18.52 9.24
N ARG A 84 -10.56 -19.25 8.82
CA ARG A 84 -9.27 -19.30 9.51
C ARG A 84 -8.53 -17.96 9.59
N ASN A 85 -8.80 -17.03 8.67
CA ASN A 85 -8.16 -15.71 8.59
C ASN A 85 -8.91 -14.78 7.62
N ALA A 86 -8.53 -13.49 7.63
CA ALA A 86 -9.08 -12.46 6.75
C ALA A 86 -8.98 -12.83 5.27
N ALA A 87 -7.83 -13.35 4.82
CA ALA A 87 -7.63 -13.73 3.42
C ALA A 87 -8.62 -14.81 2.97
N SER A 88 -8.94 -15.79 3.81
CA SER A 88 -9.94 -16.82 3.50
C SER A 88 -11.36 -16.26 3.44
N LEU A 89 -11.70 -15.28 4.29
CA LEU A 89 -13.01 -14.60 4.25
C LEU A 89 -13.12 -13.76 2.98
N VAL A 90 -12.11 -12.93 2.68
CA VAL A 90 -12.04 -12.10 1.47
C VAL A 90 -12.15 -12.98 0.22
N GLN A 91 -11.40 -14.08 0.16
CA GLN A 91 -11.45 -15.02 -0.97
C GLN A 91 -12.86 -15.57 -1.20
N GLN A 92 -13.60 -15.91 -0.14
CA GLN A 92 -14.96 -16.41 -0.28
C GLN A 92 -15.92 -15.31 -0.78
N ILE A 93 -15.80 -14.09 -0.26
CA ILE A 93 -16.66 -12.96 -0.64
C ILE A 93 -16.43 -12.55 -2.09
N THR A 94 -15.18 -12.46 -2.53
CA THR A 94 -14.82 -11.95 -3.86
C THR A 94 -14.81 -13.03 -4.93
N GLY A 95 -14.80 -14.31 -4.55
CA GLY A 95 -14.59 -15.42 -5.48
C GLY A 95 -13.20 -15.44 -6.12
N SER A 96 -12.24 -14.66 -5.60
CA SER A 96 -10.92 -14.51 -6.19
C SER A 96 -10.02 -15.72 -5.93
N THR A 97 -8.84 -15.73 -6.56
CA THR A 97 -7.80 -16.69 -6.18
C THR A 97 -7.28 -16.40 -4.77
N ARG A 98 -6.64 -17.40 -4.15
CA ARG A 98 -5.98 -17.23 -2.85
C ARG A 98 -4.88 -16.17 -2.90
N ALA A 99 -4.10 -16.14 -3.98
CA ALA A 99 -3.02 -15.18 -4.16
C ALA A 99 -3.57 -13.75 -4.23
N GLU A 100 -4.68 -13.56 -4.95
CA GLU A 100 -5.38 -12.28 -5.06
C GLU A 100 -5.95 -11.82 -3.71
N ALA A 101 -6.61 -12.71 -2.98
CA ALA A 101 -7.14 -12.38 -1.66
C ALA A 101 -6.03 -11.99 -0.67
N SER A 102 -4.92 -12.71 -0.67
CA SER A 102 -3.75 -12.35 0.14
C SER A 102 -3.15 -10.99 -0.26
N ARG A 103 -3.11 -10.67 -1.57
CA ARG A 103 -2.68 -9.35 -2.04
C ARG A 103 -3.60 -8.26 -1.50
N GLN A 104 -4.91 -8.41 -1.64
CA GLN A 104 -5.88 -7.43 -1.19
C GLN A 104 -5.79 -7.18 0.32
N VAL A 105 -5.56 -8.23 1.11
CA VAL A 105 -5.31 -8.12 2.56
C VAL A 105 -4.08 -7.27 2.85
N ARG A 106 -2.94 -7.54 2.21
CA ARG A 106 -1.73 -6.75 2.42
C ARG A 106 -1.90 -5.28 2.03
N ILE A 107 -2.53 -5.01 0.88
CA ILE A 107 -2.82 -3.64 0.44
C ILE A 107 -3.72 -2.95 1.46
N GLY A 108 -4.81 -3.60 1.87
CA GLY A 108 -5.74 -3.05 2.86
C GLY A 108 -5.10 -2.78 4.22
N GLU A 109 -4.21 -3.66 4.69
CA GLU A 109 -3.42 -3.46 5.91
C GLU A 109 -2.49 -2.24 5.79
N SER A 110 -1.80 -2.08 4.65
CA SER A 110 -0.97 -0.90 4.35
C SER A 110 -1.77 0.40 4.42
N LEU A 111 -2.92 0.43 3.73
CA LEU A 111 -3.82 1.59 3.71
C LEU A 111 -4.30 1.98 5.12
N LEU A 112 -4.69 0.98 5.93
CA LEU A 112 -5.19 1.22 7.27
C LEU A 112 -4.09 1.66 8.24
N ALA A 113 -2.88 1.12 8.11
CA ALA A 113 -1.72 1.53 8.89
C ALA A 113 -1.42 3.02 8.66
N SER A 114 -1.34 3.46 7.41
CA SER A 114 -1.10 4.87 7.05
C SER A 114 -2.22 5.81 7.51
N ALA A 115 -3.48 5.38 7.39
CA ALA A 115 -4.63 6.16 7.88
C ALA A 115 -4.59 6.33 9.40
N THR A 116 -4.21 5.29 10.15
CA THR A 116 -4.11 5.34 11.61
C THR A 116 -2.99 6.27 12.06
N THR A 117 -1.82 6.23 11.40
CA THR A 117 -0.71 7.15 11.68
C THR A 117 -1.10 8.62 11.41
N THR A 118 -1.84 8.86 10.32
CA THR A 118 -2.33 10.20 9.97
C THR A 118 -3.34 10.71 11.00
N ALA A 119 -4.28 9.86 11.44
CA ALA A 119 -5.29 10.22 12.44
C ALA A 119 -4.67 10.56 13.81
N SER A 120 -3.63 9.84 14.20
CA SER A 120 -2.87 10.12 15.44
C SER A 120 -2.04 11.40 15.37
N SER A 121 -1.84 11.98 14.18
CA SER A 121 -1.03 13.19 13.95
C SER A 121 -1.86 14.50 13.86
N GLY A 122 -3.16 14.45 14.16
CA GLY A 122 -4.07 15.60 14.08
C GLY A 122 -3.69 16.78 15.00
N PRO A 123 -4.16 18.01 14.72
CA PRO A 123 -3.77 19.21 15.47
C PRO A 123 -4.17 19.09 16.95
N PRO A 124 -3.32 19.55 17.89
CA PRO A 124 -3.67 19.55 19.31
C PRO A 124 -4.85 20.48 19.53
N VAL A 125 -6.02 19.91 19.75
CA VAL A 125 -7.21 20.67 20.15
C VAL A 125 -7.16 20.81 21.67
N GLY A 126 -6.72 21.97 22.16
CA GLY A 126 -6.92 22.35 23.56
C GLY A 126 -5.82 23.21 24.16
N ASP A 127 -6.14 24.48 24.36
CA ASP A 127 -5.45 25.44 25.21
C ASP A 127 -5.35 24.91 26.66
N SER A 128 -4.13 24.77 27.17
CA SER A 128 -3.87 24.68 28.61
C SER A 128 -2.46 25.19 28.89
N SER A 129 -2.43 26.44 29.33
CA SER A 129 -1.33 27.07 30.05
C SER A 129 -0.88 26.21 31.21
N SER A 130 0.32 25.63 31.10
CA SER A 130 1.12 25.20 32.24
C SER A 130 2.57 25.08 31.79
N ASP A 131 3.36 26.06 32.22
CA ASP A 131 4.82 25.98 32.28
C ASP A 131 5.19 24.80 33.20
N ASP A 132 5.57 23.67 32.60
CA ASP A 132 6.71 22.83 33.00
C ASP A 132 6.71 21.53 32.17
N GLU A 133 7.76 21.35 31.37
CA GLU A 133 8.38 20.07 30.98
C GLU A 133 7.47 18.90 30.53
N ALA A 134 6.36 19.21 29.85
CA ALA A 134 5.56 18.20 29.16
C ALA A 134 6.31 17.73 27.90
N ILE A 135 6.94 16.55 28.02
CA ILE A 135 7.29 15.58 26.96
C ILE A 135 6.92 16.12 25.57
N ARG A 136 7.93 16.52 24.78
CA ARG A 136 7.77 16.74 23.34
C ARG A 136 7.12 15.48 22.78
N ALA A 137 5.80 15.49 22.62
CA ALA A 137 5.10 14.42 21.92
C ALA A 137 5.59 14.50 20.47
N GLU A 138 6.62 13.71 20.17
CA GLU A 138 7.12 13.57 18.81
C GLU A 138 5.93 13.20 17.93
N LYS A 139 5.68 14.03 16.92
CA LYS A 139 4.60 13.79 15.96
C LYS A 139 4.83 12.40 15.36
N PRO A 140 3.80 11.54 15.26
CA PRO A 140 3.95 10.26 14.59
C PRO A 140 4.49 10.48 13.17
N VAL A 141 5.68 9.97 12.89
CA VAL A 141 6.28 10.07 11.55
C VAL A 141 5.45 9.20 10.62
N ALA A 142 4.96 9.78 9.52
CA ALA A 142 4.21 9.04 8.53
C ALA A 142 5.05 7.85 7.99
N PRO A 143 4.41 6.72 7.65
CA PRO A 143 5.12 5.67 6.94
C PRO A 143 5.55 6.17 5.57
N TRP A 144 6.71 5.70 5.08
CA TRP A 144 7.27 6.11 3.79
C TRP A 144 6.31 5.86 2.60
N HIS A 145 5.41 4.89 2.74
CA HIS A 145 4.44 4.53 1.71
C HIS A 145 3.11 5.32 1.81
N ALA A 146 3.01 6.32 2.69
CA ALA A 146 1.78 7.11 2.83
C ALA A 146 1.37 7.80 1.51
N GLY A 147 2.33 8.31 0.74
CA GLY A 147 2.07 8.90 -0.59
C GLY A 147 1.55 7.87 -1.59
N LEU A 148 2.07 6.64 -1.55
CA LEU A 148 1.64 5.51 -2.37
C LEU A 148 0.20 5.08 -2.03
N ASP A 149 -0.15 5.05 -0.75
CA ASP A 149 -1.49 4.73 -0.28
C ASP A 149 -2.52 5.79 -0.73
N LEU A 150 -2.17 7.07 -0.63
CA LEU A 150 -3.00 8.17 -1.13
C LEU A 150 -3.18 8.09 -2.65
N ALA A 151 -2.14 7.78 -3.40
CA ALA A 151 -2.22 7.63 -4.86
C ALA A 151 -3.18 6.51 -5.28
N LEU A 152 -3.21 5.40 -4.55
CA LEU A 152 -4.17 4.32 -4.76
C LEU A 152 -5.61 4.80 -4.46
N LEU A 153 -5.82 5.48 -3.33
CA LEU A 153 -7.14 5.99 -2.95
C LEU A 153 -7.67 7.06 -3.91
N ASP A 154 -6.78 7.92 -4.43
CA ASP A 154 -7.09 8.90 -5.48
C ASP A 154 -7.38 8.25 -6.83
N GLY A 155 -6.98 6.98 -7.03
CA GLY A 155 -7.09 6.29 -8.31
C GLY A 155 -6.01 6.68 -9.32
N ARG A 156 -4.91 7.30 -8.89
CA ARG A 156 -3.75 7.62 -9.74
C ARG A 156 -2.95 6.36 -10.12
N ILE A 157 -2.97 5.36 -9.24
CA ILE A 157 -2.38 4.05 -9.49
C ILE A 157 -3.37 2.93 -9.16
N THR A 158 -3.18 1.78 -9.80
CA THR A 158 -3.99 0.59 -9.54
C THR A 158 -3.50 -0.20 -8.32
N PRO A 159 -4.32 -1.07 -7.70
CA PRO A 159 -3.89 -1.93 -6.59
C PRO A 159 -2.71 -2.83 -6.96
N ALA A 160 -2.63 -3.30 -8.21
CA ALA A 160 -1.53 -4.13 -8.68
C ALA A 160 -0.21 -3.34 -8.74
N GLN A 161 -0.25 -2.08 -9.19
CA GLN A 161 0.92 -1.20 -9.21
C GLN A 161 1.37 -0.83 -7.79
N HIS A 162 0.43 -0.55 -6.89
CA HIS A 162 0.71 -0.35 -5.47
C HIS A 162 1.46 -1.54 -4.85
N ASP A 163 0.92 -2.77 -4.96
CA ASP A 163 1.57 -3.98 -4.40
C ASP A 163 2.93 -4.23 -5.06
N ALA A 164 3.07 -3.99 -6.37
CA ALA A 164 4.33 -4.14 -7.09
C ALA A 164 5.43 -3.18 -6.58
N ILE A 165 5.10 -1.90 -6.41
CA ILE A 165 6.01 -0.88 -5.87
C ILE A 165 6.35 -1.20 -4.41
N ARG A 166 5.34 -1.45 -3.57
CA ARG A 166 5.51 -1.72 -2.14
C ARG A 166 6.37 -2.96 -1.86
N GLN A 167 6.13 -4.05 -2.60
CA GLN A 167 6.92 -5.28 -2.48
C GLN A 167 8.30 -5.17 -3.11
N GLY A 168 8.44 -4.36 -4.17
CA GLY A 168 9.72 -4.14 -4.83
C GLY A 168 10.70 -3.35 -3.96
N LEU A 169 10.23 -2.24 -3.38
CA LEU A 169 11.01 -1.37 -2.48
C LEU A 169 11.19 -1.99 -1.09
N ALA A 170 10.23 -2.79 -0.60
CA ALA A 170 10.21 -3.31 0.77
C ALA A 170 10.38 -2.19 1.83
N ASP A 171 10.57 -2.55 3.09
CA ASP A 171 10.80 -1.56 4.15
C ASP A 171 12.26 -1.04 4.10
N PRO A 172 12.48 0.25 4.39
CA PRO A 172 13.82 0.79 4.51
C PRO A 172 14.57 0.07 5.65
N PRO A 173 15.87 -0.23 5.48
CA PRO A 173 16.66 -0.86 6.53
C PRO A 173 16.77 0.11 7.72
N LEU A 174 16.24 -0.29 8.87
CA LEU A 174 16.39 0.47 10.11
C LEU A 174 17.77 0.19 10.72
N ALA A 175 18.35 1.16 11.44
CA ALA A 175 19.68 1.02 12.03
C ALA A 175 19.78 -0.14 13.02
N ILE A 176 18.63 -0.50 13.61
CA ILE A 176 18.45 -1.46 14.69
C ILE A 176 18.86 -2.90 14.29
N ASP A 177 18.90 -3.23 12.99
CA ASP A 177 19.36 -4.55 12.53
C ASP A 177 20.88 -4.81 12.75
N LYS A 178 21.63 -3.81 13.26
CA LYS A 178 23.06 -3.95 13.63
C LYS A 178 23.30 -4.22 15.13
N ALA A 179 22.27 -4.13 15.98
CA ALA A 179 22.43 -4.15 17.44
C ALA A 179 22.55 -5.54 18.07
N GLU A 180 22.43 -6.64 17.30
CA GLU A 180 22.55 -7.99 17.87
C GLU A 180 24.02 -8.45 18.09
N ASP A 181 25.03 -7.70 17.60
CA ASP A 181 26.44 -8.12 17.64
C ASP A 181 27.42 -7.14 18.34
N ALA A 182 26.94 -6.13 19.10
CA ALA A 182 27.83 -5.22 19.84
C ALA A 182 27.63 -5.33 21.36
N ASP A 183 28.68 -5.76 22.07
CA ASP A 183 28.88 -5.61 23.52
C ASP A 183 28.90 -4.11 23.89
N ASP A 184 27.73 -3.48 23.96
CA ASP A 184 27.55 -2.02 24.07
C ASP A 184 27.40 -1.51 25.51
N ALA A 185 28.03 -2.19 26.47
CA ALA A 185 27.91 -1.83 27.88
C ALA A 185 28.84 -0.66 28.30
N GLU A 186 29.94 -0.39 27.58
CA GLU A 186 31.05 0.44 28.08
C GLU A 186 31.25 1.82 27.42
N ARG A 187 30.38 2.30 26.52
CA ARG A 187 30.51 3.66 25.94
C ARG A 187 30.11 4.76 26.94
N GLU A 188 30.84 5.87 26.99
CA GLU A 188 30.49 7.03 27.82
C GLU A 188 29.12 7.61 27.40
N ASP A 189 28.31 8.10 28.35
CA ASP A 189 26.93 8.56 28.09
C ASP A 189 26.84 9.64 26.99
N THR A 190 27.91 10.40 26.76
CA THR A 190 27.97 11.40 25.68
C THR A 190 28.14 10.75 24.29
N GLU A 191 28.97 9.70 24.17
CA GLU A 191 29.18 8.98 22.91
C GLU A 191 27.96 8.16 22.48
N ARG A 192 27.16 7.65 23.46
CA ARG A 192 25.88 6.99 23.18
C ARG A 192 24.87 7.97 22.58
N HIS A 193 24.71 9.14 23.17
CA HIS A 193 23.73 10.13 22.71
C HIS A 193 24.06 10.69 21.32
N ASP A 194 25.34 10.89 21.01
CA ASP A 194 25.78 11.30 19.67
C ASP A 194 25.54 10.19 18.62
N THR A 195 25.72 8.91 18.98
CA THR A 195 25.47 7.76 18.10
C THR A 195 23.96 7.56 17.83
N GLU A 196 23.13 7.63 18.88
CA GLU A 196 21.66 7.51 18.77
C GLU A 196 21.07 8.62 17.89
N ARG A 197 21.63 9.83 17.99
CA ARG A 197 21.23 10.95 17.14
C ARG A 197 21.62 10.74 15.68
N ASP A 198 22.84 10.27 15.41
CA ASP A 198 23.32 9.98 14.05
C ASP A 198 22.49 8.85 13.39
N ASP A 199 22.14 7.81 14.15
CA ASP A 199 21.27 6.74 13.67
C ASP A 199 19.85 7.23 13.38
N THR A 200 19.28 8.10 14.23
CA THR A 200 17.95 8.70 14.00
C THR A 200 17.94 9.58 12.74
N GLU A 201 18.97 10.41 12.55
CA GLU A 201 19.13 11.24 11.36
C GLU A 201 19.29 10.37 10.09
N ARG A 202 20.05 9.27 10.19
CA ARG A 202 20.21 8.29 9.10
C ARG A 202 18.92 7.56 8.75
N GLU A 203 18.14 7.15 9.75
CA GLU A 203 16.84 6.52 9.53
C GLU A 203 15.83 7.47 8.88
N ALA A 204 15.81 8.74 9.29
CA ALA A 204 14.99 9.77 8.66
C ALA A 204 15.39 9.99 7.20
N LEU A 205 16.69 10.08 6.91
CA LEU A 205 17.20 10.21 5.55
C LEU A 205 16.87 8.99 4.68
N MET A 206 16.99 7.76 5.21
CA MET A 206 16.61 6.55 4.48
C MET A 206 15.12 6.51 4.17
N ARG A 207 14.27 6.95 5.10
CA ARG A 207 12.82 7.07 4.87
C ARG A 207 12.53 8.06 3.74
N GLU A 208 13.14 9.23 3.77
CA GLU A 208 13.01 10.25 2.72
C GLU A 208 13.44 9.71 1.35
N LEU A 209 14.55 8.96 1.29
CA LEU A 209 14.99 8.32 0.04
C LEU A 209 13.98 7.29 -0.48
N TRP A 210 13.32 6.53 0.41
CA TRP A 210 12.26 5.59 0.03
C TRP A 210 10.99 6.30 -0.46
N GLU A 211 10.63 7.42 0.17
CA GLU A 211 9.53 8.29 -0.27
C GLU A 211 9.79 8.83 -1.68
N VAL A 212 10.98 9.40 -1.92
CA VAL A 212 11.40 9.91 -3.23
C VAL A 212 11.43 8.80 -4.29
N ALA A 213 11.91 7.61 -3.93
CA ALA A 213 11.89 6.45 -4.83
C ALA A 213 10.46 6.00 -5.17
N ALA A 214 9.55 6.01 -4.21
CA ALA A 214 8.15 5.68 -4.42
C ALA A 214 7.48 6.70 -5.36
N ASP A 215 7.73 8.00 -5.18
CA ASP A 215 7.22 9.06 -6.05
C ASP A 215 7.67 8.88 -7.50
N GLN A 216 8.96 8.59 -7.73
CA GLN A 216 9.47 8.32 -9.08
C GLN A 216 8.79 7.11 -9.75
N LEU A 217 8.49 6.06 -8.98
CA LEU A 217 7.79 4.89 -9.48
C LEU A 217 6.30 5.15 -9.73
N MET A 218 5.66 6.02 -8.95
CA MET A 218 4.29 6.46 -9.19
C MET A 218 4.18 7.26 -10.48
N ASP A 219 5.14 8.14 -10.77
CA ASP A 219 5.19 8.88 -12.04
C ASP A 219 5.34 7.95 -13.25
N ALA A 220 6.12 6.87 -13.10
CA ALA A 220 6.29 5.85 -14.13
C ALA A 220 5.05 4.97 -14.33
N ALA A 221 4.18 4.84 -13.31
CA ALA A 221 3.04 3.93 -13.32
C ALA A 221 1.99 4.22 -14.41
N ALA A 222 1.96 5.43 -14.97
CA ALA A 222 1.09 5.73 -16.11
C ALA A 222 1.46 4.97 -17.40
N HIS A 223 2.70 4.47 -17.49
CA HIS A 223 3.26 3.87 -18.72
C HIS A 223 3.79 2.45 -18.49
N ASP A 224 4.13 2.11 -17.25
CA ASP A 224 4.77 0.85 -16.89
C ASP A 224 3.77 -0.17 -16.36
N THR A 225 4.00 -1.44 -16.72
CA THR A 225 3.24 -2.57 -16.15
C THR A 225 3.65 -2.85 -14.70
N PRO A 226 2.83 -3.54 -13.89
CA PRO A 226 3.20 -3.95 -12.54
C PRO A 226 4.52 -4.74 -12.48
N GLU A 227 4.83 -5.55 -13.48
CA GLU A 227 6.07 -6.33 -13.55
C GLU A 227 7.29 -5.43 -13.75
N MET A 228 7.16 -4.42 -14.63
CA MET A 228 8.21 -3.43 -14.86
C MET A 228 8.45 -2.59 -13.60
N LEU A 229 7.38 -2.11 -12.95
CA LEU A 229 7.47 -1.39 -11.68
C LEU A 229 8.10 -2.23 -10.59
N SER A 230 7.74 -3.51 -10.47
CA SER A 230 8.35 -4.41 -9.48
C SER A 230 9.86 -4.60 -9.74
N SER A 231 10.26 -4.70 -11.00
CA SER A 231 11.67 -4.80 -11.39
C SER A 231 12.42 -3.50 -11.10
N ALA A 232 11.86 -2.36 -11.49
CA ALA A 232 12.43 -1.03 -11.26
C ALA A 232 12.57 -0.73 -9.76
N ALA A 233 11.54 -1.01 -8.96
CA ALA A 233 11.56 -0.86 -7.52
C ALA A 233 12.67 -1.66 -6.85
N ARG A 234 12.89 -2.93 -7.27
CA ARG A 234 14.00 -3.75 -6.75
C ARG A 234 15.36 -3.17 -7.15
N ALA A 235 15.49 -2.69 -8.38
CA ALA A 235 16.74 -2.09 -8.87
C ALA A 235 17.06 -0.79 -8.12
N ILE A 236 16.07 0.05 -7.87
CA ILE A 236 16.21 1.27 -7.06
C ILE A 236 16.61 0.92 -5.63
N ARG A 237 15.90 -0.03 -5.00
CA ARG A 237 16.26 -0.52 -3.65
C ARG A 237 17.69 -1.03 -3.58
N ASP A 238 18.11 -1.86 -4.52
CA ASP A 238 19.48 -2.42 -4.54
C ASP A 238 20.56 -1.34 -4.74
N ARG A 239 20.20 -0.21 -5.34
CA ARG A 239 21.08 0.96 -5.49
C ARG A 239 21.12 1.83 -4.23
N LEU A 240 19.99 2.00 -3.54
CA LEU A 240 19.90 2.74 -2.28
C LEU A 240 20.51 1.97 -1.10
N ASP A 241 20.39 0.63 -1.12
CA ASP A 241 20.92 -0.29 -0.11
C ASP A 241 21.83 -1.37 -0.75
N PRO A 242 23.08 -1.01 -1.09
CA PRO A 242 24.02 -1.95 -1.69
C PRO A 242 24.45 -3.06 -0.71
N GLU A 243 24.51 -2.77 0.60
CA GLU A 243 24.86 -3.75 1.63
C GLU A 243 23.78 -4.84 1.76
N GLY A 244 22.50 -4.45 1.85
CA GLY A 244 21.41 -5.42 1.85
C GLY A 244 21.24 -6.14 0.51
N ALA A 245 21.58 -5.52 -0.62
CA ALA A 245 21.64 -6.21 -1.90
C ALA A 245 22.69 -7.34 -1.89
N ALA A 246 23.88 -7.08 -1.34
CA ALA A 246 24.94 -8.09 -1.19
C ALA A 246 24.50 -9.24 -0.26
N ARG A 247 23.89 -8.94 0.90
CA ARG A 247 23.35 -9.95 1.82
C ARG A 247 22.31 -10.85 1.13
N ARG A 248 21.32 -10.26 0.47
CA ARG A 248 20.28 -10.99 -0.27
C ARG A 248 20.85 -11.82 -1.43
N PHE A 249 21.93 -11.37 -2.07
CA PHE A 249 22.63 -12.17 -3.08
C PHE A 249 23.31 -13.39 -2.45
N GLN A 250 24.03 -13.19 -1.35
CA GLN A 250 24.74 -14.25 -0.63
C GLN A 250 23.77 -15.32 -0.12
N GLU A 251 22.66 -14.94 0.51
CA GLU A 251 21.64 -15.88 0.97
C GLU A 251 21.07 -16.74 -0.17
N ARG A 252 20.78 -16.12 -1.33
CA ARG A 252 20.28 -16.84 -2.50
C ARG A 252 21.33 -17.78 -3.09
N TYR A 253 22.59 -17.36 -3.10
CA TYR A 253 23.71 -18.19 -3.54
C TYR A 253 23.86 -19.41 -2.62
N SER A 254 23.88 -19.19 -1.30
CA SER A 254 23.96 -20.25 -0.29
C SER A 254 22.81 -21.25 -0.43
N ARG A 255 21.57 -20.80 -0.69
CA ARG A 255 20.42 -21.71 -0.90
C ARG A 255 20.49 -22.53 -2.19
N ARG A 256 21.33 -22.17 -3.16
CA ARG A 256 21.53 -22.90 -4.43
C ARG A 256 22.77 -23.79 -4.41
N SER A 257 23.70 -23.54 -3.50
CA SER A 257 24.94 -24.31 -3.35
C SER A 257 24.80 -25.56 -2.46
N PHE A 258 23.59 -25.86 -1.99
CA PHE A 258 23.20 -27.09 -1.28
C PHE A 258 22.03 -27.75 -2.01
#